data_AF-A0A7V0JDX1-F1
#
_entry.id   AF-A0A7V0JDX1-F1
#
_cell.length_a   1.000
_cell.length_b   1.000
_cell.length_c   1.000
_cell.angle_alpha   90.00
_cell.angle_beta   90.00
_cell.angle_gamma   90.00
#
_symmetry.space_group_name_H-M   'P 1'
#
loop_
_entity.id
_entity.type
_entity.pdbx_description
1 polymer ?
#
loop_
_entity_poly.entity_id
_entity_poly.type
_entity_poly.pdbx_seq_one_letter_code
_entity_poly.pdbx_strand_id
1 'polypeptide(L)' 'MPTAYIGIGSNLGDREGNCKKAITFLIENSVKVTKLSSMIET' A
#
# COMPACT_ATOMS: atom_id res chain seq x y z
N MET A 1 5.68 2.50 -19.76
CA MET A 1 4.76 2.04 -18.70
C MET A 1 4.44 3.24 -17.83
N PRO A 2 3.17 3.65 -17.69
CA PRO A 2 2.82 4.82 -16.88
C PRO A 2 3.16 4.59 -15.42
N THR A 3 3.53 5.65 -14.71
CA THR A 3 3.77 5.64 -13.27
C THR A 3 2.60 6.33 -12.58
N ALA A 4 2.11 5.73 -11.50
CA ALA A 4 1.07 6.30 -10.65
C ALA A 4 1.52 6.29 -9.18
N TYR A 5 0.95 7.21 -8.39
CA TYR A 5 1.15 7.29 -6.95
C TYR A 5 -0.20 7.00 -6.26
N ILE A 6 -0.19 6.13 -5.26
CA ILE A 6 -1.39 5.65 -4.57
C ILE A 6 -1.24 5.92 -3.08
N GLY A 7 -2.24 6.58 -2.48
CA GLY A 7 -2.34 6.74 -1.02
C GLY A 7 -3.02 5.52 -0.39
N ILE A 8 -2.45 5.00 0.70
CA ILE A 8 -3.00 3.87 1.46
C ILE A 8 -3.12 4.29 2.93
N GLY A 9 -4.26 4.02 3.56
CA GLY A 9 -4.49 4.31 4.97
C GLY A 9 -5.51 3.35 5.60
N SER A 10 -5.44 3.18 6.92
CA SER A 10 -6.37 2.35 7.70
C SER A 10 -6.50 2.93 9.11
N ASN A 11 -7.72 3.01 9.63
CA ASN A 11 -8.02 3.53 10.98
C ASN A 11 -8.69 2.49 11.92
N LEU A 12 -8.99 1.29 11.44
CA LEU A 12 -9.63 0.22 12.23
C LEU A 12 -8.78 -1.05 12.24
N GLY A 13 -8.83 -1.79 13.35
CA GLY A 13 -8.19 -3.09 13.51
C GLY A 13 -6.66 -3.05 13.43
N ASP A 14 -6.07 -4.08 12.83
CA ASP A 14 -4.63 -4.12 12.51
C ASP A 14 -4.32 -3.18 11.33
N ARG A 15 -4.09 -1.91 11.64
CA ARG A 15 -3.96 -0.83 10.66
C ARG A 15 -2.74 -1.01 9.74
N GLU A 16 -1.58 -1.33 10.33
CA GLU A 16 -0.37 -1.60 9.55
C GLU A 16 -0.54 -2.87 8.70
N GLY A 17 -1.14 -3.93 9.27
CA GLY A 17 -1.43 -5.16 8.53
C GLY A 17 -2.40 -4.93 7.36
N ASN A 18 -3.40 -4.07 7.52
CA ASN A 18 -4.32 -3.70 6.44
C ASN A 18 -3.59 -2.96 5.32
N CYS A 19 -2.72 -1.99 5.64
CA CYS A 19 -1.91 -1.29 4.64
C CYS A 19 -0.98 -2.27 3.89
N LYS A 20 -0.33 -3.20 4.61
CA LYS A 20 0.52 -4.23 4.00
C LYS A 20 -0.26 -5.16 3.08
N LYS A 21 -1.46 -5.60 3.49
CA LYS A 21 -2.34 -6.43 2.65
C LYS A 21 -2.73 -5.73 1.35
N ALA A 22 -3.03 -4.43 1.39
CA ALA A 22 -3.32 -3.66 0.18
C ALA A 22 -2.13 -3.60 -0.78
N ILE A 23 -0.91 -3.43 -0.26
CA ILE A 23 0.33 -3.47 -1.06
C ILE A 23 0.52 -4.85 -1.69
N THR A 24 0.37 -5.92 -0.92
CA THR A 24 0.47 -7.31 -1.42
C THR A 24 -0.54 -7.57 -2.52
N PHE A 25 -1.79 -7.16 -2.34
CA PHE A 25 -2.85 -7.29 -3.33
C PHE A 25 -2.48 -6.62 -4.67
N LEU A 26 -1.89 -5.41 -4.63
CA LEU A 26 -1.43 -4.73 -5.85
C LEU A 26 -0.34 -5.54 -6.57
N ILE A 27 0.64 -6.05 -5.82
CA ILE A 27 1.75 -6.86 -6.37
C ILE A 27 1.22 -8.14 -7.01
N GLU A 28 0.30 -8.85 -6.34
CA GLU A 28 -0.34 -10.07 -6.85
C GLU A 28 -1.16 -9.81 -8.12
N ASN A 29 -1.71 -8.59 -8.28
CA ASN A 29 -2.49 -8.17 -9.45
C ASN A 29 -1.62 -7.48 -10.53
N SER A 30 -0.37 -7.90 -10.68
CA SER A 30 0.55 -7.46 -11.74
C SER A 30 0.92 -5.96 -11.70
N VAL A 31 0.70 -5.27 -10.57
CA VAL A 31 1.21 -3.91 -10.38
C VAL A 31 2.65 -3.97 -9.87
N LYS A 32 3.60 -3.49 -10.68
CA LYS A 32 4.99 -3.36 -10.26
C LYS A 32 5.14 -2.20 -9.26
N VAL A 33 5.21 -2.51 -7.96
CA VAL A 33 5.53 -1.54 -6.91
C VAL A 33 7.03 -1.22 -6.96
N THR A 34 7.38 0.02 -7.29
CA THR A 34 8.79 0.45 -7.40
C THR A 34 9.31 1.13 -6.15
N LYS A 35 8.44 1.71 -5.31
CA LYS A 35 8.78 2.40 -4.05
C LYS A 35 7.61 2.32 -3.07
N LEU A 36 7.92 2.36 -1.78
CA LEU A 36 6.97 2.50 -0.68
C LEU A 36 7.41 3.68 0.20
N SER A 37 6.46 4.46 0.69
CA SER A 37 6.73 5.45 1.75
C SER A 37 6.83 4.76 3.11
N SER A 38 7.30 5.49 4.12
CA SER A 38 7.14 5.07 5.51
C SER A 38 5.67 4.98 5.89
N MET A 39 5.35 4.11 6.85
CA MET A 39 4.05 4.13 7.54
C MET A 39 4.04 5.30 8.52
N ILE A 40 3.01 6.14 8.44
CA ILE A 40 2.86 7.33 9.27
C ILE A 40 1.54 7.21 10.04
N GLU A 41 1.60 7.35 11.36
CA GLU A 41 0.44 7.58 12.21
C GLU A 41 -0.01 9.04 12.03
N THR A 42 -1.28 9.26 11.74
CA THR A 42 -1.86 10.59 11.48
C THR A 42 -3.08 10.83 12.34
#